data_AF-A0A6V7V1H3-F1
#
_entry.id   AF-A0A6V7V1H3-F1
#
_cell.length_a   1.000
_cell.length_b   1.000
_cell.length_c   1.000
_cell.angle_alpha   90.00
_cell.angle_beta   90.00
_cell.angle_gamma   90.00
#
_symmetry.space_group_name_H-M   'P 1'
#
loop_
_entity.id
_entity.type
_entity.pdbx_description
1 polymer ?
#
loop_
_entity_poly.entity_id
_entity_poly.type
_entity_poly.pdbx_seq_one_letter_code
_entity_poly.pdbx_strand_id
1 'polypeptide(L)' 'MDVLVNRLMDKLYYPQGHPYSFEPGGLASEILKDNTKLDELRQYHSKYFHLNNMLITITGMVNEEELINKNFTIGKSLF' A
#
# COMPACT_ATOMS: atom_id res chain seq x y z
N MET A 1 -9.56 10.58 -20.28
CA MET A 1 -9.78 11.53 -19.18
C MET A 1 -8.43 11.87 -18.58
N ASP A 2 -8.15 13.15 -18.40
CA ASP A 2 -6.85 13.66 -17.92
C ASP A 2 -6.67 13.36 -16.42
N VAL A 3 -5.43 13.10 -15.98
CA VAL A 3 -5.08 12.79 -14.57
C VAL A 3 -5.49 13.94 -13.65
N LEU A 4 -5.34 15.18 -14.12
CA LEU A 4 -5.75 16.36 -13.37
C LEU A 4 -7.26 16.43 -13.15
N VAL A 5 -8.05 15.97 -14.13
CA VAL A 5 -9.51 15.95 -14.03
C VAL A 5 -9.95 14.93 -12.99
N ASN A 6 -9.38 13.71 -12.99
CA ASN A 6 -9.74 12.69 -12.00
C ASN A 6 -9.44 13.17 -10.57
N ARG A 7 -8.30 13.82 -10.34
CA ARG A 7 -7.93 14.39 -9.03
C ARG A 7 -8.90 15.43 -8.50
N LEU A 8 -9.40 16.28 -9.39
CA LEU A 8 -10.40 17.28 -9.03
C LEU A 8 -11.75 16.62 -8.75
N MET A 9 -12.10 15.61 -9.53
CA MET A 9 -13.35 14.86 -9.35
C MET A 9 -13.36 14.09 -8.02
N ASP A 10 -12.26 13.46 -7.62
CA ASP A 10 -12.15 12.75 -6.34
C ASP A 10 -12.39 13.70 -5.15
N LYS A 11 -11.88 14.92 -5.21
CA LYS A 11 -12.14 15.96 -4.18
C LYS A 11 -13.59 16.45 -4.15
N LEU A 12 -14.32 16.32 -5.26
CA LEU A 12 -15.73 16.70 -5.36
C LEU A 12 -16.66 15.56 -4.91
N TYR A 13 -16.31 14.31 -5.23
CA TYR A 13 -17.11 13.14 -4.88
C TYR A 13 -16.99 12.75 -3.41
N TYR A 14 -15.82 12.96 -2.80
CA TYR A 14 -15.58 12.59 -1.42
C TYR A 14 -15.54 13.84 -0.51
N PRO A 15 -16.23 13.81 0.65
CA PRO A 15 -16.21 14.93 1.58
C PRO A 15 -14.79 15.19 2.10
N GLN A 16 -14.53 16.43 2.54
CA GLN A 16 -13.23 16.78 3.10
C GLN A 16 -12.88 15.89 4.29
N GLY A 17 -11.69 15.29 4.24
CA GLY A 17 -11.19 14.36 5.25
C GLY A 17 -11.42 12.88 4.94
N HIS A 18 -12.17 12.56 3.87
CA HIS A 18 -12.29 11.17 3.42
C HIS A 18 -10.98 10.69 2.76
N PRO A 19 -10.48 9.47 3.02
CA PRO A 19 -9.21 8.98 2.46
C PRO A 19 -9.12 9.06 0.93
N TYR A 20 -10.21 8.84 0.21
CA TYR A 20 -10.25 8.95 -1.26
C TYR A 20 -10.32 10.38 -1.81
N SER A 21 -10.44 11.40 -0.94
CA SER A 21 -10.27 12.80 -1.38
C SER A 21 -8.80 13.20 -1.54
N PHE A 22 -7.87 12.35 -1.07
CA PHE A 22 -6.43 12.58 -1.14
C PHE A 22 -5.80 11.78 -2.28
N GLU A 23 -4.75 12.34 -2.86
CA GLU A 23 -3.94 11.67 -3.89
C GLU A 23 -3.02 10.63 -3.21
N PRO A 24 -3.11 9.33 -3.56
CA PRO A 24 -2.27 8.30 -2.94
C PRO A 24 -0.76 8.51 -3.17
N GLY A 25 -0.40 9.10 -4.32
CA GLY A 25 0.99 9.43 -4.66
C GLY A 25 1.51 10.72 -4.01
N GLY A 26 0.67 11.44 -3.26
CA GLY A 26 0.96 12.74 -2.69
C GLY A 26 1.08 13.86 -3.72
N LEU A 27 0.89 15.10 -3.28
CA LEU A 27 1.14 16.27 -4.11
C LEU A 27 2.61 16.70 -3.97
N ALA A 28 3.25 17.10 -5.06
CA ALA A 28 4.64 17.59 -5.02
C ALA A 28 4.81 18.74 -4.01
N SER A 29 3.80 19.61 -3.88
CA SER A 29 3.79 20.69 -2.88
C SER A 29 3.69 20.21 -1.43
N GLU A 30 3.17 19.01 -1.17
CA GLU A 30 3.05 18.43 0.18
C GLU A 30 4.30 17.63 0.53
N ILE A 31 4.85 16.89 -0.44
CA ILE A 31 6.07 16.09 -0.28
C ILE A 31 7.31 16.98 -0.12
N LEU A 32 7.42 18.07 -0.91
CA LEU A 32 8.60 18.94 -0.94
C LEU A 32 8.63 19.99 0.19
N LYS A 33 7.54 20.14 0.95
CA LYS A 33 7.40 21.18 2.00
C LYS A 33 7.82 20.71 3.41
N ASP A 34 8.72 19.74 3.53
CA ASP A 34 9.29 19.28 4.81
C ASP A 34 8.37 18.45 5.74
N ASN A 35 7.19 18.00 5.27
CA ASN A 35 6.27 17.22 6.12
C ASN A 35 6.52 15.71 6.13
N THR A 36 7.34 15.16 5.24
CA THR A 36 7.59 13.72 5.18
C THR A 36 8.84 13.38 5.98
N LYS A 37 8.68 12.95 7.23
CA LYS A 37 9.81 12.47 8.06
C LYS A 37 10.13 11.01 7.76
N LEU A 38 11.42 10.65 7.78
CA LEU A 38 11.86 9.27 7.60
C LEU A 38 11.26 8.33 8.66
N ASP A 39 11.10 8.81 9.90
CA ASP A 39 10.54 8.02 11.00
C ASP A 39 9.06 7.71 10.78
N GLU A 40 8.28 8.64 10.22
CA GLU A 40 6.87 8.43 9.89
C GLU A 40 6.71 7.41 8.78
N LEU A 41 7.61 7.42 7.77
CA LEU A 41 7.66 6.39 6.73
C LEU A 41 7.97 5.01 7.32
N ARG A 42 8.93 4.93 8.25
CA ARG A 42 9.26 3.68 8.95
C ARG A 42 8.06 3.16 9.74
N GLN A 43 7.37 4.03 10.49
CA GLN A 43 6.17 3.68 11.22
C GLN A 43 5.04 3.21 10.30
N TYR A 44 4.82 3.89 9.17
CA TYR A 44 3.85 3.49 8.17
C TYR A 44 4.15 2.08 7.63
N HIS A 45 5.41 1.83 7.26
CA HIS A 45 5.85 0.52 6.79
C HIS A 45 5.60 -0.56 7.86
N SER A 46 6.09 -0.35 9.08
CA SER A 46 5.87 -1.30 10.18
C SER A 46 4.40 -1.55 10.50
N LYS A 47 3.53 -0.55 10.32
CA LYS A 47 2.09 -0.66 10.60
C LYS A 47 1.33 -1.44 9.54
N TYR A 48 1.63 -1.26 8.26
CA TYR A 48 0.81 -1.82 7.17
C TYR A 48 1.45 -3.02 6.48
N PHE A 49 2.78 -3.14 6.49
CA PHE A 49 3.52 -4.23 5.86
C PHE A 49 3.85 -5.31 6.89
N HIS A 50 2.83 -6.04 7.32
CA HIS A 50 2.98 -7.22 8.15
C HIS A 50 2.19 -8.40 7.57
N LEU A 51 2.60 -9.63 7.90
CA LEU A 51 2.01 -10.83 7.33
C LEU A 51 0.51 -10.95 7.62
N ASN A 52 0.06 -10.53 8.81
CA ASN A 52 -1.36 -10.55 9.16
C ASN A 52 -2.23 -9.60 8.30
N ASN A 53 -1.64 -8.70 7.49
CA ASN A 53 -2.34 -7.78 6.59
C ASN A 53 -1.92 -8.00 5.12
N MET A 54 -1.29 -9.13 4.80
CA MET A 54 -0.83 -9.46 3.46
C MET A 54 -1.72 -10.55 2.85
N LEU A 55 -2.18 -10.34 1.62
CA LEU A 55 -2.83 -11.35 0.79
C LEU A 55 -1.89 -11.74 -0.35
N ILE A 56 -1.55 -13.03 -0.43
CA ILE A 56 -0.71 -13.58 -1.50
C ILE A 56 -1.59 -14.50 -2.35
N THR A 57 -1.69 -14.18 -3.64
CA THR A 57 -2.46 -14.97 -4.61
C THR A 57 -1.49 -15.64 -5.57
N ILE A 58 -1.50 -16.98 -5.60
CA ILE A 58 -0.71 -17.80 -6.54
C ILE A 58 -1.69 -18.29 -7.62
N THR A 59 -1.33 -18.14 -8.88
CA THR A 59 -2.16 -18.56 -10.02
C THR A 59 -1.32 -19.28 -11.08
N GLY A 60 -1.87 -20.33 -11.68
CA GLY A 60 -1.20 -21.17 -12.67
C GLY A 60 -1.34 -22.67 -12.40
N MET A 61 -0.65 -23.49 -13.19
CA MET A 61 -0.57 -24.93 -12.96
C MET A 61 0.46 -25.22 -11.86
N VAL A 62 -0.02 -25.25 -10.63
CA VAL A 62 0.80 -25.47 -9.43
C VAL A 62 0.22 -26.63 -8.63
N ASN A 63 1.09 -27.48 -8.09
CA ASN A 63 0.66 -28.53 -7.17
C ASN A 63 0.62 -27.96 -5.74
N GLU A 64 -0.56 -27.98 -5.12
CA GLU A 64 -0.78 -27.47 -3.76
C GLU A 64 0.13 -28.16 -2.74
N GLU A 65 0.38 -29.46 -2.91
CA GLU A 65 1.26 -30.22 -2.02
C GLU A 65 2.72 -29.75 -2.11
N GLU A 66 3.18 -29.32 -3.30
CA GLU A 66 4.53 -28.77 -3.45
C GLU A 66 4.63 -27.39 -2.80
N LEU A 67 3.59 -26.56 -2.93
CA LEU A 67 3.55 -25.22 -2.34
C LEU A 67 3.57 -25.27 -0.81
N ILE A 68 2.85 -26.21 -0.21
CA ILE A 68 2.78 -26.35 1.25
C ILE A 68 4.06 -27.04 1.78
N ASN A 69 4.55 -28.09 1.11
CA ASN A 69 5.70 -28.88 1.58
C ASN A 69 7.06 -28.22 1.33
N LYS A 70 7.22 -27.39 0.29
CA LYS A 70 8.35 -26.46 0.19
C LYS A 70 8.12 -25.32 1.18
N ASN A 71 8.17 -25.64 2.48
CA ASN A 71 8.20 -24.74 3.63
C ASN A 71 7.98 -23.29 3.18
N PHE A 72 6.73 -22.94 2.86
CA PHE A 72 6.43 -21.64 2.29
C PHE A 72 6.67 -20.64 3.41
N THR A 73 7.93 -20.22 3.51
CA THR A 73 8.50 -19.55 4.68
C THR A 73 8.20 -18.09 4.48
N ILE A 74 6.90 -17.75 4.53
CA ILE A 74 6.49 -16.35 4.42
C ILE A 74 6.83 -15.59 5.71
N GLY A 75 7.21 -16.27 6.81
CA GLY A 75 7.38 -15.62 8.11
C GLY A 75 8.46 -16.14 9.06
N LYS A 76 9.35 -17.07 8.65
CA LYS A 76 10.41 -17.57 9.55
C LYS A 76 11.79 -16.93 9.32
N SER A 77 11.91 -15.97 8.39
CA SER A 77 13.18 -15.34 7.99
C SER A 77 13.32 -13.87 8.41
N LEU A 78 12.36 -13.31 9.16
CA LEU A 78 12.33 -11.88 9.52
C LEU A 78 12.10 -11.65 11.02
N PHE A 79 12.55 -12.59 11.85
CA PHE A 79 12.85 -12.38 13.27
C PHE A 79 14.21 -12.99 13.60
#